data_AF-A0A9P8RFL8-F1
#
_entry.id   AF-A0A9P8RFL8-F1
#
_cell.length_a   1.000
_cell.length_b   1.000
_cell.length_c   1.000
_cell.angle_alpha   90.00
_cell.angle_beta   90.00
_cell.angle_gamma   90.00
#
_symmetry.space_group_name_H-M   'P 1'
#
loop_
_entity.id
_entity.type
_entity.pdbx_description
1 polymer ?
#
loop_
_entity_poly.entity_id
_entity_poly.type
_entity_poly.pdbx_seq_one_letter_code
_entity_poly.pdbx_strand_id
1 'polypeptide(L)'
;MDDPTVSASKTTHEQPSNSSHLIADRIFDVLTFSYSAAFKHHTRNPINHITENQDYWAHKDAVIKALARFRQTKSEELKFVQGAAALCGGAVIGVFSWPSTERTVWAAKMLWNWSLFLSTFALISSAHQRLLRYLPEKDDEPFDERRLIEALSLFLRPPVPRGNNTFGRRRSNKMLWFWQCPIMLMNYSWVLFLLGYTLHLLTPVFDPSQAEMSLTAAIITVCGCGLVVINFVFCAGICQHRLLRAQNWRSKGIPRAPMV
;
A
#
# COMPACT_ATOMS: atom_id res chain seq x y z
N MET A 1 39.88 6.12 56.52
CA MET A 1 40.61 5.53 55.38
C MET A 1 39.65 4.52 54.75
N ASP A 2 38.81 5.09 53.88
CA ASP A 2 38.28 4.56 52.62
C ASP A 2 37.32 3.34 52.61
N ASP A 3 36.02 3.68 52.58
CA ASP A 3 35.01 3.41 51.52
C ASP A 3 34.45 1.98 51.24
N PRO A 4 33.25 1.85 50.62
CA PRO A 4 32.11 1.17 51.22
C PRO A 4 31.36 0.23 50.22
N THR A 5 30.18 -0.24 50.60
CA THR A 5 29.03 -0.60 49.73
C THR A 5 29.29 -1.35 48.41
N VAL A 6 28.94 -2.65 48.39
CA VAL A 6 28.47 -3.32 47.16
C VAL A 6 27.02 -3.71 47.35
N SER A 7 26.14 -2.78 46.96
CA SER A 7 24.72 -3.00 46.73
C SER A 7 24.55 -3.85 45.47
N ALA A 8 24.00 -5.05 45.62
CA ALA A 8 23.58 -5.89 44.51
C ALA A 8 22.45 -5.18 43.73
N SER A 9 22.80 -4.67 42.55
CA SER A 9 21.87 -4.12 41.57
C SER A 9 20.92 -5.23 41.09
N LYS A 10 19.65 -5.11 41.50
CA LYS A 10 18.53 -5.87 40.94
C LYS A 10 18.24 -5.29 39.55
N THR A 11 18.70 -5.98 38.51
CA THR A 11 18.32 -5.71 37.13
C THR A 11 16.85 -6.06 36.93
N THR A 12 15.99 -5.05 37.00
CA THR A 12 14.60 -5.13 36.57
C THR A 12 14.59 -5.33 35.05
N HIS A 13 14.36 -6.56 34.61
CA HIS A 13 13.97 -6.84 33.23
C HIS A 13 12.60 -6.19 32.98
N GLU A 14 12.59 -4.98 32.41
CA GLU A 14 11.39 -4.38 31.84
C GLU A 14 10.94 -5.21 30.64
N GLN A 15 9.87 -5.98 30.86
CA GLN A 15 9.13 -6.70 29.85
C GLN A 15 8.32 -5.67 29.05
N PRO A 16 8.51 -5.51 27.72
CA PRO A 16 7.83 -4.47 26.96
C PRO A 16 6.32 -4.70 26.97
N SER A 17 5.57 -3.67 27.37
CA SER A 17 4.12 -3.73 27.64
C SER A 17 3.31 -4.02 26.38
N ASN A 18 2.43 -5.03 26.43
CA ASN A 18 1.46 -5.42 25.38
C ASN A 18 0.67 -4.24 24.73
N SER A 19 0.52 -3.11 25.42
CA SER A 19 -0.12 -1.89 24.91
C SER A 19 0.62 -1.24 23.74
N SER A 20 1.96 -1.31 23.70
CA SER A 20 2.74 -0.74 22.60
C SER A 20 2.54 -1.52 21.30
N HIS A 21 2.41 -2.84 21.38
CA HIS A 21 2.08 -3.70 20.24
C HIS A 21 0.66 -3.42 19.72
N LEU A 22 -0.33 -3.26 20.61
CA LEU A 22 -1.71 -2.93 20.21
C LEU A 22 -1.84 -1.55 19.56
N ILE A 23 -1.13 -0.54 20.06
CA ILE A 23 -1.14 0.80 19.48
C ILE A 23 -0.39 0.80 18.14
N ALA A 24 0.75 0.12 18.05
CA ALA A 24 1.50 -0.03 16.80
C ALA A 24 0.68 -0.76 15.73
N ASP A 25 -0.04 -1.83 16.09
CA ASP A 25 -0.91 -2.57 15.18
C ASP A 25 -2.10 -1.71 14.72
N ARG A 26 -2.70 -0.92 15.61
CA ARG A 26 -3.79 0.02 15.25
C ARG A 26 -3.30 1.13 14.33
N ILE A 27 -2.13 1.70 14.60
CA ILE A 27 -1.51 2.73 13.75
C ILE A 27 -1.13 2.11 12.39
N PHE A 28 -0.58 0.91 12.39
CA PHE A 28 -0.26 0.19 11.16
C PHE A 28 -1.52 -0.13 10.35
N ASP A 29 -2.61 -0.56 10.99
CA ASP A 29 -3.89 -0.78 10.35
C ASP A 29 -4.47 0.49 9.76
N VAL A 30 -4.36 1.64 10.44
CA VAL A 30 -4.82 2.95 9.93
C VAL A 30 -3.93 3.45 8.78
N LEU A 31 -2.61 3.35 8.92
CA LEU A 31 -1.65 3.77 7.90
C LEU A 31 -1.75 2.89 6.64
N THR A 32 -2.00 1.59 6.82
CA THR A 32 -2.20 0.65 5.73
C THR A 32 -3.65 0.58 5.24
N PHE A 33 -4.61 1.14 5.98
CA PHE A 33 -6.04 1.11 5.63
C PHE A 33 -6.28 1.65 4.23
N SER A 34 -5.62 2.76 3.89
CA SER A 34 -5.74 3.43 2.60
C SER A 34 -5.45 2.51 1.41
N TYR A 35 -4.61 1.49 1.60
CA TYR A 35 -4.20 0.57 0.55
C TYR A 35 -4.42 -0.92 0.88
N SER A 36 -4.95 -1.27 2.05
CA SER A 36 -5.08 -2.67 2.50
C SER A 36 -5.99 -3.50 1.59
N ALA A 37 -7.09 -2.91 1.11
CA ALA A 37 -7.96 -3.53 0.13
C ALA A 37 -7.25 -3.75 -1.22
N ALA A 38 -6.53 -2.73 -1.69
CA ALA A 38 -5.76 -2.80 -2.93
C ALA A 38 -4.64 -3.84 -2.84
N PHE A 39 -3.93 -3.88 -1.72
CA PHE A 39 -2.92 -4.88 -1.39
C PHE A 39 -3.46 -6.30 -1.47
N LYS A 40 -4.62 -6.54 -0.84
CA LYS A 40 -5.26 -7.86 -0.85
C LYS A 40 -5.70 -8.26 -2.26
N HIS A 41 -6.35 -7.35 -2.98
CA HIS A 41 -6.99 -7.65 -4.27
C HIS A 41 -6.03 -7.67 -5.45
N HIS A 42 -5.14 -6.68 -5.58
CA HIS A 42 -4.28 -6.53 -6.76
C HIS A 42 -2.94 -7.23 -6.65
N THR A 43 -2.51 -7.66 -5.45
CA THR A 43 -1.20 -8.31 -5.30
C THR A 43 -1.25 -9.61 -4.50
N ARG A 44 -1.83 -9.63 -3.30
CA ARG A 44 -1.81 -10.85 -2.47
C ARG A 44 -2.61 -12.00 -3.09
N ASN A 45 -3.87 -11.77 -3.45
CA ASN A 45 -4.73 -12.83 -4.00
C ASN A 45 -4.22 -13.37 -5.34
N PRO A 46 -3.80 -12.53 -6.31
CA PRO A 46 -3.24 -13.01 -7.57
C PRO A 46 -1.98 -13.85 -7.39
N ILE A 47 -1.06 -13.46 -6.49
CA ILE A 47 0.15 -14.23 -6.22
C ILE A 47 -0.17 -15.56 -5.52
N ASN A 48 -1.16 -15.57 -4.64
CA ASN A 48 -1.64 -16.81 -4.03
C ASN A 48 -2.23 -17.75 -5.10
N HIS A 49 -3.02 -17.23 -6.04
CA HIS A 49 -3.55 -18.01 -7.15
C HIS A 49 -2.44 -18.61 -8.05
N ILE A 50 -1.34 -17.87 -8.28
CA ILE A 50 -0.14 -18.40 -8.97
C ILE A 50 0.52 -19.51 -8.13
N THR A 51 0.56 -19.35 -6.80
CA THR A 51 1.15 -20.33 -5.88
C THR A 51 0.32 -21.63 -5.81
N GLU A 52 -1.01 -21.52 -5.85
CA GLU A 52 -1.94 -22.66 -5.83
C GLU A 52 -1.84 -23.47 -7.12
N ASN A 53 -1.63 -22.82 -8.27
CA ASN A 53 -1.54 -23.47 -9.57
C ASN A 53 -0.10 -23.82 -9.98
N GLN A 54 0.90 -23.61 -9.13
CA GLN A 54 2.33 -23.64 -9.49
C GLN A 54 2.85 -24.94 -10.13
N ASP A 55 2.08 -26.04 -10.06
CA ASP A 55 2.42 -27.29 -10.72
C ASP A 55 2.21 -27.19 -12.22
N TYR A 56 3.29 -26.81 -12.92
CA TYR A 56 3.30 -26.67 -14.36
C TYR A 56 2.98 -27.98 -15.09
N TRP A 57 3.42 -29.12 -14.57
CA TRP A 57 3.25 -30.41 -15.23
C TRP A 57 1.78 -30.87 -15.25
N ALA A 58 1.00 -30.46 -14.24
CA ALA A 58 -0.42 -30.75 -14.16
C ALA A 58 -1.31 -29.64 -14.75
N HIS A 59 -0.90 -28.37 -14.63
CA HIS A 59 -1.80 -27.22 -14.84
C HIS A 59 -1.16 -26.05 -15.61
N LYS A 60 -0.38 -26.35 -16.66
CA LYS A 60 0.30 -25.36 -17.53
C LYS A 60 -0.59 -24.17 -17.92
N ASP A 61 -1.76 -24.44 -18.51
CA ASP A 61 -2.63 -23.38 -19.02
C ASP A 61 -3.19 -22.49 -17.91
N ALA A 62 -3.47 -23.09 -16.73
CA ALA A 62 -3.94 -22.34 -15.57
C ALA A 62 -2.87 -21.39 -15.01
N VAL A 63 -1.60 -21.80 -15.03
CA VAL A 63 -0.47 -20.94 -14.61
C VAL A 63 -0.27 -19.78 -15.57
N ILE A 64 -0.24 -20.06 -16.88
CA ILE A 64 -0.07 -19.02 -17.91
C ILE A 64 -1.17 -17.98 -17.80
N LYS A 65 -2.42 -18.44 -17.70
CA LYS A 65 -3.59 -17.58 -17.46
C LYS A 65 -3.49 -16.76 -16.17
N ALA A 66 -3.01 -17.36 -15.08
CA ALA A 66 -2.82 -16.64 -13.82
C ALA A 66 -1.74 -15.55 -13.93
N LEU A 67 -0.65 -15.81 -14.65
CA LEU A 67 0.42 -14.85 -14.91
C LEU A 67 -0.04 -13.72 -15.84
N ALA A 68 -0.72 -14.03 -16.94
CA ALA A 68 -1.23 -13.04 -17.88
C ALA A 68 -2.23 -12.09 -17.18
N ARG A 69 -3.15 -12.66 -16.39
CA ARG A 69 -4.08 -11.88 -15.56
C ARG A 69 -3.36 -11.01 -14.52
N PHE A 70 -2.30 -11.51 -13.89
CA PHE A 70 -1.49 -10.70 -12.98
C PHE A 70 -0.87 -9.52 -13.72
N ARG A 71 -0.26 -9.75 -14.89
CA ARG A 71 0.36 -8.70 -15.71
C ARG A 71 -0.65 -7.63 -16.10
N GLN A 72 -1.84 -8.01 -16.57
CA GLN A 72 -2.89 -7.05 -16.92
C GLN A 72 -3.30 -6.20 -15.71
N THR A 73 -3.69 -6.86 -14.60
CA THR A 73 -4.14 -6.18 -13.38
C THR A 73 -3.08 -5.23 -12.85
N LYS A 74 -1.81 -5.66 -12.88
CA LYS A 74 -0.70 -4.85 -12.38
C LYS A 74 -0.37 -3.68 -13.31
N SER A 75 -0.51 -3.86 -14.61
CA SER A 75 -0.29 -2.78 -15.58
C SER A 75 -1.33 -1.66 -15.44
N GLU A 76 -2.60 -2.03 -15.20
CA GLU A 76 -3.67 -1.08 -14.90
C GLU A 76 -3.40 -0.32 -13.58
N GLU A 77 -3.00 -1.04 -12.52
CA GLU A 77 -2.61 -0.44 -11.24
C GLU A 77 -1.44 0.55 -11.42
N LEU A 78 -0.40 0.18 -12.17
CA LEU A 78 0.76 1.04 -12.37
C LEU A 78 0.43 2.32 -13.14
N LYS A 79 -0.43 2.24 -14.16
CA LYS A 79 -0.90 3.43 -14.90
C LYS A 79 -1.63 4.39 -13.95
N PHE A 80 -2.48 3.85 -13.08
CA PHE A 80 -3.16 4.65 -12.06
C PHE A 80 -2.16 5.29 -11.09
N VAL A 81 -1.22 4.50 -10.54
CA VAL A 81 -0.19 4.98 -9.60
C VAL A 81 0.67 6.08 -10.23
N GLN A 82 1.06 5.94 -11.49
CA GLN A 82 1.85 6.95 -12.19
C GLN A 82 1.10 8.27 -12.34
N GLY A 83 -0.16 8.23 -12.78
CA GLY A 83 -0.99 9.42 -12.90
C GLY A 83 -1.24 10.10 -11.55
N ALA A 84 -1.59 9.31 -10.52
CA ALA A 84 -1.86 9.83 -9.18
C ALA A 84 -0.62 10.39 -8.48
N ALA A 85 0.55 9.74 -8.63
CA ALA A 85 1.80 10.23 -8.06
C ALA A 85 2.29 11.51 -8.78
N ALA A 86 2.17 11.57 -10.10
CA ALA A 86 2.52 12.77 -10.88
C ALA A 86 1.62 13.96 -10.49
N LEU A 87 0.31 13.72 -10.33
CA LEU A 87 -0.63 14.73 -9.87
C LEU A 87 -0.28 15.23 -8.46
N CYS A 88 0.05 14.32 -7.54
CA CYS A 88 0.47 14.68 -6.18
C CYS A 88 1.74 15.53 -6.18
N GLY A 89 2.75 15.15 -6.99
CA GLY A 89 3.98 15.93 -7.13
C GLY A 89 3.72 17.32 -7.71
N GLY A 90 2.87 17.41 -8.74
CA GLY A 90 2.44 18.69 -9.31
C GLY A 90 1.68 19.56 -8.30
N ALA A 91 0.81 18.97 -7.49
CA ALA A 91 0.08 19.67 -6.43
C ALA A 91 1.04 20.25 -5.37
N VAL A 92 2.03 19.48 -4.92
CA VAL A 92 3.05 19.96 -3.98
C VAL A 92 3.86 21.13 -4.56
N ILE A 93 4.33 21.00 -5.81
CA ILE A 93 5.06 22.07 -6.50
C ILE A 93 4.18 23.32 -6.64
N GLY A 94 2.89 23.13 -6.97
CA GLY A 94 1.92 24.21 -7.03
C GLY A 94 1.78 24.95 -5.70
N VAL A 95 1.67 24.22 -4.58
CA VAL A 95 1.61 24.82 -3.25
C VAL A 95 2.88 25.60 -2.92
N PHE A 96 4.06 25.11 -3.29
CA PHE A 96 5.31 25.85 -3.06
C PHE A 96 5.41 27.18 -3.83
N SER A 97 4.56 27.41 -4.84
CA SER A 97 4.50 28.70 -5.53
C SER A 97 3.65 29.76 -4.80
N TRP A 98 2.90 29.37 -3.75
CA TRP A 98 2.04 30.31 -3.04
C TRP A 98 2.83 31.21 -2.07
N PRO A 99 2.63 32.54 -2.12
CA PRO A 99 3.28 33.47 -1.20
C PRO A 99 2.93 33.20 0.28
N SER A 100 1.74 32.65 0.55
CA SER A 100 1.27 32.31 1.90
C SER A 100 2.06 31.17 2.55
N THR A 101 2.84 30.40 1.78
CA THR A 101 3.65 29.31 2.35
C THR A 101 4.74 29.82 3.30
N GLU A 102 5.23 31.05 3.12
CA GLU A 102 6.28 31.61 3.98
C GLU A 102 5.86 31.63 5.46
N ARG A 103 4.61 32.01 5.73
CA ARG A 103 4.01 32.11 7.08
C ARG A 103 3.48 30.79 7.64
N THR A 104 3.57 29.72 6.86
CA THR A 104 3.02 28.42 7.27
C THR A 104 3.90 27.74 8.31
N VAL A 105 3.27 27.04 9.26
CA VAL A 105 3.96 26.16 10.21
C VAL A 105 4.98 25.25 9.52
N TRP A 106 6.19 25.17 10.09
CA TRP A 106 7.32 24.43 9.52
C TRP A 106 6.98 22.95 9.25
N ALA A 107 6.14 22.34 10.09
CA ALA A 107 5.70 20.96 9.96
C ALA A 107 4.96 20.71 8.62
N ALA A 108 4.14 21.66 8.17
CA ALA A 108 3.46 21.53 6.87
C ALA A 108 4.46 21.53 5.70
N LYS A 109 5.48 22.38 5.76
CA LYS A 109 6.56 22.42 4.75
C LYS A 109 7.30 21.08 4.69
N MET A 110 7.58 20.47 5.85
CA MET A 110 8.22 19.15 5.91
C MET A 110 7.33 18.05 5.33
N LEU A 111 6.04 18.04 5.67
CA LEU A 111 5.08 17.07 5.14
C LEU A 111 4.94 17.16 3.62
N TRP A 112 4.91 18.36 3.06
CA TRP A 112 4.89 18.54 1.60
C TRP A 112 6.19 18.07 0.93
N ASN A 113 7.35 18.36 1.52
CA ASN A 113 8.63 17.85 1.01
C ASN A 113 8.68 16.31 1.03
N TRP A 114 8.24 15.68 2.12
CA TRP A 114 8.13 14.23 2.19
C TRP A 114 7.10 13.67 1.20
N SER A 115 5.97 14.34 1.02
CA SER A 115 5.00 13.99 -0.01
C SER A 115 5.64 13.96 -1.40
N LEU A 116 6.37 15.01 -1.78
CA LEU A 116 7.07 15.10 -3.07
C LEU A 116 8.13 13.99 -3.23
N PHE A 117 8.86 13.72 -2.16
CA PHE A 117 9.85 12.65 -2.15
C PHE A 117 9.19 11.29 -2.38
N LEU A 118 8.14 10.96 -1.63
CA LEU A 118 7.43 9.69 -1.76
C LEU A 118 6.74 9.55 -3.13
N SER A 119 6.16 10.61 -3.69
CA SER A 119 5.57 10.57 -5.03
C SER A 119 6.63 10.31 -6.11
N THR A 120 7.83 10.91 -5.95
CA THR A 120 8.96 10.67 -6.86
C THR A 120 9.44 9.22 -6.77
N PHE A 121 9.60 8.69 -5.56
CA PHE A 121 9.97 7.29 -5.37
C PHE A 121 8.88 6.31 -5.81
N ALA A 122 7.61 6.68 -5.78
CA ALA A 122 6.52 5.89 -6.35
C ALA A 122 6.68 5.76 -7.88
N LEU A 123 7.03 6.85 -8.58
CA LEU A 123 7.31 6.84 -10.01
C LEU A 123 8.56 6.00 -10.34
N ILE A 124 9.65 6.18 -9.59
CA ILE A 124 10.88 5.39 -9.77
C ILE A 124 10.61 3.89 -9.53
N SER A 125 9.92 3.55 -8.44
CA SER A 125 9.58 2.17 -8.12
C SER A 125 8.62 1.57 -9.15
N SER A 126 7.69 2.35 -9.70
CA SER A 126 6.84 1.93 -10.81
C SER A 126 7.66 1.60 -12.06
N ALA A 127 8.67 2.41 -12.40
CA ALA A 127 9.56 2.14 -13.52
C ALA A 127 10.33 0.81 -13.36
N HIS A 128 10.75 0.48 -12.14
CA HIS A 128 11.37 -0.82 -11.84
C HIS A 128 10.42 -2.01 -12.03
N GLN A 129 9.09 -1.82 -12.05
CA GLN A 129 8.14 -2.91 -12.35
C GLN A 129 8.05 -3.26 -13.84
N ARG A 130 8.95 -2.73 -14.69
CA ARG A 130 9.12 -3.18 -16.08
C ARG A 130 9.44 -4.68 -16.20
N LEU A 131 9.81 -5.36 -15.10
CA LEU A 131 9.89 -6.81 -15.03
C LEU A 131 8.58 -7.53 -15.43
N LEU A 132 7.44 -6.84 -15.45
CA LEU A 132 6.20 -7.36 -16.04
C LEU A 132 6.34 -7.83 -17.49
N ARG A 133 7.36 -7.35 -18.23
CA ARG A 133 7.66 -7.82 -19.60
C ARG A 133 8.03 -9.30 -19.69
N TYR A 134 8.45 -9.91 -18.57
CA TYR A 134 8.80 -11.32 -18.50
C TYR A 134 7.56 -12.21 -18.29
N LEU A 135 6.36 -11.64 -18.13
CA LEU A 135 5.11 -12.38 -18.01
C LEU A 135 4.39 -12.46 -19.37
N PRO A 136 3.59 -13.51 -19.62
CA PRO A 136 2.79 -13.63 -20.83
C PRO A 136 1.81 -12.46 -20.95
N GLU A 137 1.58 -12.00 -22.18
CA GLU A 137 0.63 -10.92 -22.44
C GLU A 137 -0.81 -11.42 -22.61
N LYS A 138 -0.95 -12.63 -23.13
CA LYS A 138 -2.24 -13.27 -23.40
C LYS A 138 -2.28 -14.67 -22.79
N ASP A 139 -3.49 -15.12 -22.48
CA ASP A 139 -3.73 -16.44 -21.87
C ASP A 139 -3.29 -17.59 -22.79
N ASP A 140 -3.34 -17.39 -24.11
CA ASP A 140 -3.06 -18.41 -25.14
C ASP A 140 -1.65 -18.28 -25.77
N GLU A 141 -0.78 -17.47 -25.18
CA GLU A 141 0.57 -17.25 -25.70
C GLU A 141 1.45 -18.50 -25.44
N PRO A 142 2.16 -19.05 -26.46
CA PRO A 142 3.06 -20.17 -26.25
C PRO A 142 4.20 -19.73 -25.32
N PHE A 143 4.15 -20.22 -24.08
CA PHE A 143 5.11 -19.86 -23.04
C PHE A 143 6.15 -20.97 -22.84
N ASP A 144 7.41 -20.64 -23.12
CA ASP A 144 8.55 -21.53 -22.97
C ASP A 144 8.82 -21.86 -21.49
N GLU A 145 9.34 -23.05 -21.21
CA GLU A 145 9.60 -23.54 -19.86
C GLU A 145 10.62 -22.66 -19.14
N ARG A 146 11.65 -22.19 -19.85
CA ARG A 146 12.69 -21.32 -19.29
C ARG A 146 12.10 -19.98 -18.85
N ARG A 147 11.27 -19.38 -19.69
CA ARG A 147 10.54 -18.13 -19.38
C ARG A 147 9.56 -18.31 -18.24
N LEU A 148 8.95 -19.49 -18.11
CA LEU A 148 8.11 -19.82 -16.97
C LEU A 148 8.87 -19.87 -15.66
N ILE A 149 10.04 -20.52 -15.64
CA ILE A 149 10.87 -20.58 -14.43
C ILE A 149 11.27 -19.17 -14.01
N GLU A 150 11.64 -18.32 -14.95
CA GLU A 150 11.94 -16.90 -14.74
C GLU A 150 10.72 -16.16 -14.19
N ALA A 151 9.55 -16.26 -14.84
CA ALA A 151 8.32 -15.61 -14.40
C ALA A 151 7.91 -16.06 -12.99
N LEU A 152 7.97 -17.36 -12.68
CA LEU A 152 7.67 -17.89 -11.35
C LEU A 152 8.69 -17.43 -10.30
N SER A 153 9.95 -17.22 -10.67
CA SER A 153 10.97 -16.68 -9.74
C SER A 153 10.69 -15.25 -9.29
N LEU A 154 9.89 -14.49 -10.06
CA LEU A 154 9.43 -13.15 -9.70
C LEU A 154 8.34 -13.15 -8.61
N PHE A 155 7.81 -14.32 -8.25
CA PHE A 155 6.72 -14.45 -7.27
C PHE A 155 7.08 -15.40 -6.13
N LEU A 156 7.75 -16.49 -6.47
CA LEU A 156 8.00 -17.63 -5.61
C LEU A 156 9.48 -17.71 -5.22
N ARG A 157 9.76 -18.31 -4.08
CA ARG A 157 11.12 -18.65 -3.66
C ARG A 157 11.71 -19.72 -4.59
N PRO A 158 13.04 -19.80 -4.71
CA PRO A 158 13.69 -20.89 -5.41
C PRO A 158 13.20 -22.25 -4.87
N PRO A 159 13.18 -23.29 -5.72
CA PRO A 159 12.74 -24.60 -5.31
C PRO A 159 13.73 -25.13 -4.29
N VAL A 160 13.25 -25.46 -3.09
CA VAL A 160 14.05 -26.15 -2.08
C VAL A 160 13.76 -27.63 -2.25
N PRO A 161 14.79 -28.50 -2.42
CA PRO A 161 14.57 -29.94 -2.44
C PRO A 161 13.88 -30.36 -1.12
N ARG A 162 12.63 -30.77 -1.22
CA ARG A 162 11.92 -31.52 -0.18
C ARG A 162 11.79 -32.94 -0.71
N GLY A 163 12.04 -33.93 0.15
CA GLY A 163 12.06 -35.35 -0.24
C GLY A 163 10.83 -35.80 -1.04
N ASN A 164 10.97 -36.96 -1.70
CA ASN A 164 10.06 -37.60 -2.65
C ASN A 164 8.81 -36.78 -3.06
N ASN A 165 8.97 -36.04 -4.16
CA ASN A 165 7.93 -35.72 -5.14
C ASN A 165 6.98 -34.54 -4.93
N THR A 166 7.30 -33.54 -4.10
CA THR A 166 6.54 -32.26 -4.17
C THR A 166 7.45 -31.03 -4.21
N PHE A 167 7.65 -30.46 -5.42
CA PHE A 167 8.31 -29.17 -5.64
C PHE A 167 7.36 -28.01 -5.32
N GLY A 168 6.92 -27.91 -4.06
CA GLY A 168 6.13 -26.77 -3.61
C GLY A 168 7.01 -25.55 -3.35
N ARG A 169 6.99 -24.54 -4.22
CA ARG A 169 7.59 -23.23 -3.94
C ARG A 169 6.65 -22.41 -3.06
N ARG A 170 7.23 -21.73 -2.07
CA ARG A 170 6.50 -20.76 -1.23
C ARG A 170 6.60 -19.37 -1.84
N ARG A 171 5.55 -18.56 -1.66
CA ARG A 171 5.55 -17.14 -2.03
C ARG A 171 6.72 -16.38 -1.38
N SER A 172 7.38 -15.52 -2.15
CA SER A 172 8.41 -14.62 -1.63
C SER A 172 7.80 -13.34 -1.03
N ASN A 173 7.94 -13.14 0.28
CA ASN A 173 7.51 -11.91 0.94
C ASN A 173 8.27 -10.67 0.44
N LYS A 174 9.54 -10.84 0.02
CA LYS A 174 10.34 -9.75 -0.56
C LYS A 174 9.77 -9.30 -1.90
N MET A 175 9.39 -10.26 -2.76
CA MET A 175 8.72 -9.94 -4.03
C MET A 175 7.36 -9.31 -3.80
N LEU A 176 6.60 -9.78 -2.81
CA LEU A 176 5.32 -9.14 -2.46
C LEU A 176 5.48 -7.65 -2.13
N TRP A 177 6.49 -7.30 -1.32
CA TRP A 177 6.79 -5.91 -0.99
C TRP A 177 7.22 -5.13 -2.23
N PHE A 178 8.08 -5.70 -3.08
CA PHE A 178 8.50 -5.09 -4.34
C PHE A 178 7.30 -4.74 -5.24
N TRP A 179 6.35 -5.68 -5.38
CA TRP A 179 5.14 -5.45 -6.17
C TRP A 179 4.23 -4.37 -5.56
N GLN A 180 4.24 -4.19 -4.23
CA GLN A 180 3.38 -3.23 -3.53
C GLN A 180 3.99 -1.85 -3.30
N CYS A 181 5.32 -1.74 -3.42
CA CYS A 181 6.04 -0.52 -3.12
C CYS A 181 5.48 0.74 -3.83
N PRO A 182 5.18 0.74 -5.14
CA PRO A 182 4.72 1.96 -5.82
C PRO A 182 3.38 2.50 -5.30
N ILE A 183 2.38 1.63 -5.13
CA ILE A 183 1.05 2.02 -4.64
C ILE A 183 1.10 2.46 -3.17
N MET A 184 1.95 1.83 -2.35
CA MET A 184 2.17 2.24 -0.97
C MET A 184 2.76 3.64 -0.89
N LEU A 185 3.85 3.89 -1.63
CA LEU A 185 4.53 5.21 -1.65
C LEU A 185 3.60 6.31 -2.17
N MET A 186 2.84 6.04 -3.24
CA MET A 186 1.85 6.97 -3.78
C MET A 186 0.73 7.28 -2.78
N ASN A 187 0.26 6.30 -1.99
CA ASN A 187 -0.77 6.56 -0.99
C ASN A 187 -0.21 7.42 0.15
N TYR A 188 1.01 7.12 0.61
CA TYR A 188 1.64 7.93 1.64
C TYR A 188 1.94 9.35 1.16
N SER A 189 2.29 9.58 -0.11
CA SER A 189 2.47 10.94 -0.61
C SER A 189 1.17 11.74 -0.47
N TRP A 190 0.03 11.19 -0.89
CA TRP A 190 -1.27 11.86 -0.75
C TRP A 190 -1.65 12.12 0.71
N VAL A 191 -1.41 11.18 1.61
CA VAL A 191 -1.69 11.37 3.04
C VAL A 191 -0.86 12.51 3.62
N LEU A 192 0.46 12.55 3.34
CA LEU A 192 1.32 13.63 3.82
C LEU A 192 0.97 14.97 3.18
N PHE A 193 0.61 14.99 1.89
CA PHE A 193 0.13 16.19 1.22
C PHE A 193 -1.11 16.78 1.90
N LEU A 194 -2.12 15.95 2.13
CA LEU A 194 -3.38 16.37 2.76
C LEU A 194 -3.16 16.81 4.21
N LEU A 195 -2.28 16.12 4.95
CA LEU A 195 -1.94 16.52 6.31
C LEU A 195 -1.21 17.88 6.33
N GLY A 196 -0.25 18.08 5.44
CA GLY A 196 0.43 19.37 5.28
C GLY A 196 -0.54 20.48 4.87
N TYR A 197 -1.48 20.18 3.98
CA TYR A 197 -2.52 21.11 3.55
C TYR A 197 -3.47 21.50 4.69
N THR A 198 -3.85 20.52 5.51
CA THR A 198 -4.68 20.76 6.70
C THR A 198 -3.94 21.66 7.69
N LEU A 199 -2.66 21.38 7.97
CA LEU A 199 -1.84 22.24 8.83
C LEU A 199 -1.66 23.66 8.27
N HIS A 200 -1.55 23.79 6.95
CA HIS A 200 -1.51 25.11 6.31
C HIS A 200 -2.78 25.90 6.58
N LEU A 201 -3.96 25.31 6.39
CA LEU A 201 -5.24 25.96 6.68
C LEU A 201 -5.46 26.23 8.18
N LEU A 202 -4.84 25.43 9.06
CA LEU A 202 -4.87 25.65 10.51
C LEU A 202 -3.80 26.62 11.00
N THR A 203 -2.89 27.12 10.15
CA THR A 203 -1.88 28.12 10.52
C THR A 203 -2.46 29.31 11.30
N PRO A 204 -3.58 29.95 10.90
CA PRO A 204 -4.17 31.05 11.65
C PRO A 204 -4.69 30.65 13.05
N VAL A 205 -4.89 29.37 13.35
CA VAL A 205 -5.27 28.90 14.70
C VAL A 205 -4.06 28.93 15.64
N PHE A 206 -2.87 28.72 15.10
CA PHE A 206 -1.63 28.71 15.86
C PHE A 206 -1.02 30.12 16.03
N ASP A 207 -1.51 31.11 15.30
CA ASP A 207 -1.09 32.51 15.41
C ASP A 207 -2.22 33.37 16.02
N PRO A 208 -2.16 33.69 17.33
CA PRO A 208 -3.22 34.43 18.03
C PRO A 208 -3.42 35.86 17.50
N SER A 209 -2.51 36.39 16.67
CA SER A 209 -2.69 37.69 16.02
C SER A 209 -3.76 37.70 14.91
N GLN A 210 -4.26 36.52 14.49
CA GLN A 210 -5.28 36.36 13.44
C GLN A 210 -6.61 35.75 13.96
N ALA A 211 -6.82 35.73 15.28
CA ALA A 211 -7.77 34.85 15.96
C ALA A 211 -9.27 35.03 15.61
N GLU A 212 -9.76 36.23 15.28
CA GLU A 212 -11.22 36.44 15.10
C GLU A 212 -11.76 35.92 13.75
N MET A 213 -10.99 35.96 12.66
CA MET A 213 -11.35 35.28 11.40
C MET A 213 -10.93 33.80 11.36
N SER A 214 -10.03 33.40 12.27
CA SER A 214 -9.36 32.09 12.29
C SER A 214 -10.27 30.93 12.69
N LEU A 215 -11.14 31.11 13.69
CA LEU A 215 -11.93 30.01 14.24
C LEU A 215 -12.95 29.47 13.24
N THR A 216 -13.69 30.34 12.55
CA THR A 216 -14.70 29.94 11.55
C THR A 216 -14.06 29.23 10.36
N ALA A 217 -12.92 29.75 9.86
CA ALA A 217 -12.18 29.12 8.76
C ALA A 217 -11.62 27.75 9.15
N ALA A 218 -11.13 27.61 10.38
CA ALA A 218 -10.64 26.34 10.91
C ALA A 218 -11.77 25.31 11.08
N ILE A 219 -12.92 25.71 11.63
CA ILE A 219 -14.10 24.84 11.77
C ILE A 219 -14.56 24.37 10.39
N ILE A 220 -14.74 25.27 9.43
CA ILE A 220 -15.17 24.92 8.07
C ILE A 220 -14.17 23.95 7.42
N THR A 221 -12.87 24.19 7.60
CA THR A 221 -11.82 23.31 7.08
C THR A 221 -11.88 21.92 7.70
N VAL A 222 -11.93 21.83 9.03
CA VAL A 222 -11.99 20.56 9.75
C VAL A 222 -13.26 19.79 9.40
N CYS A 223 -14.41 20.47 9.31
CA CYS A 223 -15.66 19.87 8.85
C CYS A 223 -15.56 19.36 7.40
N GLY A 224 -14.96 20.15 6.50
CA GLY A 224 -14.71 19.74 5.11
C GLY A 224 -13.82 18.50 5.01
N CYS A 225 -12.67 18.50 5.70
CA CYS A 225 -11.78 17.35 5.78
C CYS A 225 -12.49 16.13 6.37
N GLY A 226 -13.25 16.32 7.45
CA GLY A 226 -14.05 15.27 8.09
C GLY A 226 -15.06 14.66 7.14
N LEU A 227 -15.81 15.47 6.38
CA LEU A 227 -16.77 15.00 5.38
C LEU A 227 -16.09 14.19 4.27
N VAL A 228 -14.92 14.63 3.78
CA VAL A 228 -14.16 13.89 2.77
C VAL A 228 -13.69 12.53 3.30
N VAL A 229 -13.17 12.48 4.53
CA VAL A 229 -12.73 11.23 5.16
C VAL A 229 -13.92 10.30 5.39
N ILE A 230 -15.03 10.80 5.91
CA ILE A 230 -16.25 10.01 6.13
C ILE A 230 -16.76 9.44 4.80
N ASN A 231 -16.83 10.26 3.76
CA ASN A 231 -17.26 9.83 2.43
C ASN A 231 -16.32 8.76 1.84
N PHE A 232 -15.01 8.93 2.01
CA PHE A 232 -14.02 7.94 1.59
C PHE A 232 -14.20 6.61 2.33
N VAL A 233 -14.32 6.63 3.66
CA VAL A 233 -14.52 5.43 4.48
C VAL A 233 -15.84 4.75 4.14
N PHE A 234 -16.91 5.52 3.92
CA PHE A 234 -18.21 5.00 3.51
C PHE A 234 -18.14 4.29 2.15
N CYS A 235 -17.55 4.92 1.14
CA CYS A 235 -17.36 4.34 -0.18
C CYS A 235 -16.49 3.08 -0.13
N ALA A 236 -15.36 3.12 0.60
CA ALA A 236 -14.49 1.98 0.80
C ALA A 236 -15.22 0.82 1.48
N GLY A 237 -16.01 1.12 2.52
CA GLY A 237 -16.83 0.15 3.25
C GLY A 237 -17.87 -0.54 2.37
N ILE A 238 -18.58 0.21 1.52
CA ILE A 238 -19.55 -0.36 0.56
C ILE A 238 -18.84 -1.29 -0.42
N CYS A 239 -17.73 -0.86 -1.01
CA CYS A 239 -16.96 -1.67 -1.95
C CYS A 239 -16.47 -2.97 -1.29
N GLN A 240 -15.92 -2.88 -0.09
CA GLN A 240 -15.43 -4.04 0.65
C GLN A 240 -16.56 -5.00 1.01
N HIS A 241 -17.71 -4.48 1.47
CA HIS A 241 -18.87 -5.29 1.79
C HIS A 241 -19.40 -6.07 0.57
N ARG A 242 -19.48 -5.40 -0.60
CA ARG A 242 -19.91 -6.03 -1.86
C ARG A 242 -18.93 -7.10 -2.33
N LEU A 243 -17.63 -6.85 -2.24
CA LEU A 243 -16.60 -7.82 -2.61
C LEU A 243 -16.62 -9.05 -1.70
N LEU A 244 -16.76 -8.86 -0.39
CA LEU A 244 -16.87 -9.95 0.57
C LEU A 244 -18.14 -10.79 0.31
N ARG A 245 -19.27 -10.13 0.04
CA ARG A 245 -20.48 -10.85 -0.39
C ARG A 245 -20.19 -11.68 -1.63
N ALA A 246 -19.66 -11.10 -2.71
CA ALA A 246 -19.38 -11.81 -3.96
C ALA A 246 -18.44 -13.02 -3.79
N GLN A 247 -17.44 -12.91 -2.90
CA GLN A 247 -16.55 -14.03 -2.56
C GLN A 247 -17.29 -15.16 -1.85
N ASN A 248 -18.17 -14.83 -0.89
CA ASN A 248 -19.02 -15.81 -0.21
C ASN A 248 -20.02 -16.49 -1.16
N TRP A 249 -20.50 -15.79 -2.21
CA TRP A 249 -21.34 -16.41 -3.24
C TRP A 249 -20.55 -17.46 -4.04
N ARG A 250 -19.29 -17.20 -4.41
CA ARG A 250 -18.44 -18.19 -5.10
C ARG A 250 -18.11 -19.40 -4.24
N SER A 251 -17.85 -19.21 -2.94
CA SER A 251 -17.50 -20.33 -2.05
C SER A 251 -18.69 -21.25 -1.76
N LYS A 252 -19.93 -20.76 -1.94
CA LYS A 252 -21.16 -21.55 -1.75
C LYS A 252 -21.61 -22.33 -2.98
N GLY A 253 -20.86 -22.28 -4.09
CA GLY A 253 -21.11 -23.12 -5.27
C GLY A 253 -22.45 -22.87 -5.97
N ILE A 254 -23.11 -21.73 -5.75
CA ILE A 254 -24.41 -21.45 -6.37
C ILE A 254 -24.17 -21.19 -7.87
N PRO A 255 -24.81 -21.96 -8.78
CA PRO A 255 -24.56 -21.86 -10.22
C PRO A 255 -24.89 -20.46 -10.74
N ARG A 256 -24.07 -19.96 -11.66
CA ARG A 256 -24.29 -18.68 -12.33
C ARG A 256 -25.67 -18.71 -12.99
N ALA A 257 -26.56 -17.82 -12.59
CA ALA A 257 -27.71 -17.51 -13.42
C ALA A 257 -27.19 -17.00 -14.78
N PRO A 258 -27.71 -17.50 -15.91
CA PRO A 258 -27.33 -16.99 -17.22
C PRO A 258 -27.66 -15.49 -17.26
N MET A 259 -26.63 -14.67 -17.54
CA MET A 259 -26.88 -13.27 -17.92
C MET A 259 -27.53 -13.31 -19.30
N VAL A 260 -28.79 -12.89 -19.33
CA VAL A 260 -29.55 -12.55 -20.55
C VAL A 260 -29.01 -11.24 -21.10
#